data_AF-A0A1Q7L1R8-F1
#
_entry.id   AF-A0A1Q7L1R8-F1
#
_cell.length_a   1.000
_cell.length_b   1.000
_cell.length_c   1.000
_cell.angle_alpha   90.00
_cell.angle_beta   90.00
_cell.angle_gamma   90.00
#
_symmetry.space_group_name_H-M   'P 1'
#
loop_
_entity.id
_entity.type
_entity.pdbx_description
1 polymer ?
#
loop_
_entity_poly.entity_id
_entity_poly.type
_entity_poly.pdbx_seq_one_letter_code
_entity_poly.pdbx_strand_id
1 'polypeptide(L)' 'MAKTASKMICPHCGVEMNHHCDKLVYATDPQEMAKVDPALGGLIEEFHTCPKCGGVASRAPVPQCV' A
#
# COMPACT_ATOMS: atom_id res chain seq x y z
N MET A 1 -14.83 8.15 13.28
CA MET A 1 -15.29 7.40 12.09
C MET A 1 -14.06 7.03 11.29
N ALA A 2 -13.73 5.75 11.13
CA ALA A 2 -12.58 5.33 10.34
C ALA A 2 -12.78 5.75 8.87
N LYS A 3 -11.84 6.49 8.29
CA LYS A 3 -11.85 6.75 6.84
C LYS A 3 -11.63 5.41 6.14
N THR A 4 -12.68 4.87 5.52
CA THR A 4 -12.53 3.72 4.62
C THR A 4 -11.61 4.14 3.48
N ALA A 5 -10.43 3.50 3.37
CA ALA A 5 -9.54 3.69 2.24
C ALA A 5 -10.31 3.40 0.94
N SER A 6 -10.12 4.23 -0.09
CA SER A 6 -10.71 3.95 -1.40
C SER A 6 -10.16 2.62 -1.91
N LYS A 7 -11.03 1.78 -2.48
CA LYS A 7 -10.63 0.50 -3.06
C LYS A 7 -9.72 0.73 -4.27
N MET A 8 -8.66 -0.07 -4.43
CA MET A 8 -7.77 0.05 -5.58
C MET A 8 -8.42 -0.56 -6.83
N ILE A 9 -8.34 0.14 -7.96
CA ILE A 9 -8.90 -0.32 -9.24
C ILE A 9 -7.77 -0.71 -10.19
N CYS A 10 -7.90 -1.88 -10.81
CA CYS A 10 -6.92 -2.39 -11.78
C CYS A 10 -6.91 -1.50 -13.03
N PRO A 11 -5.77 -0.90 -13.42
CA PRO A 11 -5.70 -0.02 -14.59
C PRO A 11 -5.91 -0.76 -15.92
N HIS A 12 -5.74 -2.09 -15.92
CA HIS A 12 -5.93 -2.91 -17.12
C HIS A 12 -7.36 -3.46 -17.24
N CYS A 13 -7.99 -3.82 -16.14
CA CYS A 13 -9.28 -4.51 -16.13
C CYS A 13 -10.46 -3.64 -15.70
N GLY A 14 -10.21 -2.52 -15.02
CA GLY A 14 -11.23 -1.66 -14.44
C GLY A 14 -11.97 -2.26 -13.24
N VAL A 15 -11.57 -3.43 -12.75
CA VAL A 15 -12.18 -4.10 -11.59
C VAL A 15 -11.46 -3.75 -10.29
N GLU A 16 -12.17 -3.87 -9.18
CA GLU A 16 -11.57 -3.78 -7.85
C GLU A 16 -10.49 -4.85 -7.66
N MET A 17 -9.36 -4.43 -7.12
CA MET A 17 -8.25 -5.31 -6.75
C MET A 17 -8.41 -5.79 -5.31
N ASN A 18 -8.01 -7.04 -5.06
CA ASN A 18 -8.03 -7.63 -3.73
C ASN A 18 -6.86 -7.08 -2.92
N HIS A 19 -7.12 -6.63 -1.70
CA HIS A 19 -6.08 -6.39 -0.70
C HIS A 19 -5.49 -7.74 -0.26
N HIS A 20 -4.27 -8.04 -0.69
CA HIS A 20 -3.68 -9.36 -0.48
C HIS A 20 -2.85 -9.41 0.81
N CYS A 21 -2.03 -8.38 1.05
CA CYS A 21 -1.25 -8.26 2.27
C CYS A 21 -0.76 -6.82 2.47
N ASP A 22 -0.33 -6.52 3.69
CA ASP A 22 0.54 -5.40 4.00
C ASP A 22 1.98 -5.89 4.05
N LYS A 23 2.92 -5.11 3.50
CA LYS A 23 4.36 -5.40 3.54
C LYS A 23 5.12 -4.24 4.17
N LEU A 24 6.21 -4.54 4.87
CA LEU A 24 7.18 -3.54 5.29
C LEU A 24 8.24 -3.37 4.20
N VAL A 25 8.39 -2.16 3.69
CA VAL A 25 9.45 -1.78 2.74
C VAL A 25 10.48 -0.96 3.50
N TYR A 26 11.69 -1.50 3.67
CA TYR A 26 12.78 -0.79 4.31
C TYR A 26 13.22 0.41 3.47
N ALA A 27 13.45 1.55 4.12
CA ALA A 27 14.00 2.71 3.43
C ALA A 27 15.47 2.45 3.08
N THR A 28 15.79 2.59 1.79
CA THR A 28 17.14 2.39 1.28
C THR A 28 17.88 3.68 0.97
N ASP A 29 17.19 4.82 1.01
CA ASP A 29 17.79 6.14 0.78
C ASP A 29 17.41 7.16 1.87
N PRO A 30 18.20 8.25 2.02
CA PRO A 30 17.97 9.25 3.07
C PRO A 30 16.65 10.02 2.95
N GLN A 31 16.07 10.13 1.75
CA GLN A 31 14.82 10.86 1.53
C GLN A 31 13.62 10.03 2.00
N GLU A 32 13.69 8.71 1.80
CA GLU A 32 12.71 7.77 2.32
C GLU A 32 12.85 7.60 3.83
N MET A 33 14.08 7.55 4.35
CA MET A 33 14.38 7.54 5.79
C MET A 33 13.76 8.73 6.55
N ALA A 34 13.58 9.89 5.91
CA ALA A 34 12.94 11.04 6.53
C ALA A 34 11.42 10.89 6.71
N LYS A 35 10.81 9.91 6.03
CA LYS A 35 9.36 9.66 5.99
C LYS A 35 8.96 8.38 6.69
N VAL A 36 9.92 7.58 7.18
CA VAL A 36 9.66 6.28 7.81
C VAL A 36 9.43 6.40 9.31
N ASP A 37 8.66 5.47 9.85
CA ASP A 37 8.61 5.27 11.30
C ASP A 37 9.97 4.70 11.76
N PRO A 38 10.70 5.40 12.65
CA PRO A 38 12.00 4.93 13.14
C PRO A 38 11.95 3.56 13.84
N ALA A 39 10.80 3.18 14.41
CA ALA A 39 10.62 1.88 15.06
C ALA A 39 10.52 0.72 14.05
N LEU A 40 10.05 0.99 12.83
CA LEU A 40 9.95 0.00 11.76
C LEU A 40 11.16 0.02 10.81
N GLY A 41 11.85 1.16 10.70
CA GLY A 41 12.95 1.34 9.74
C GLY A 41 12.49 1.32 8.28
N GLY A 42 11.19 1.53 8.05
CA GLY A 42 10.55 1.35 6.75
C GLY A 42 9.13 1.90 6.71
N LEU A 43 8.52 1.76 5.54
CA LEU A 43 7.14 2.14 5.25
C LEU A 43 6.30 0.87 5.13
N ILE A 44 5.15 0.84 5.77
CA ILE A 44 4.14 -0.16 5.44
C ILE A 44 3.59 0.19 4.06
N GLU A 45 3.34 -0.79 3.20
CA GLU A 45 2.65 -0.65 1.92
C GLU A 45 1.57 -1.72 1.78
N GLU A 46 0.41 -1.33 1.29
CA GLU A 46 -0.68 -2.23 0.95
C GLU A 46 -0.39 -2.86 -0.43
N PHE A 47 -0.35 -4.19 -0.52
CA PHE A 47 -0.15 -4.94 -1.76
C PHE A 47 -1.47 -5.53 -2.26
N HIS A 48 -1.78 -5.25 -3.54
CA HIS A 48 -3.04 -5.62 -4.16
C HIS A 48 -2.84 -6.46 -5.42
N THR A 49 -3.77 -7.39 -5.64
CA THR A 49 -3.77 -8.27 -6.83
C THR A 49 -5.12 -8.21 -7.55
N CYS A 50 -5.08 -8.11 -8.88
CA CYS A 50 -6.28 -8.10 -9.71
C CYS A 50 -6.81 -9.54 -9.86
N PRO A 51 -8.04 -9.83 -9.42
CA PRO A 51 -8.59 -11.18 -9.52
C PRO A 51 -8.88 -11.64 -10.96
N LYS A 52 -8.91 -10.70 -11.92
CA LYS A 52 -9.23 -11.00 -13.32
C LYS A 52 -7.99 -11.32 -14.16
N CYS A 53 -6.93 -10.54 -14.01
CA CYS A 53 -5.72 -10.67 -14.85
C CYS A 53 -4.44 -11.00 -14.07
N GLY A 54 -4.49 -11.05 -12.74
CA GLY A 54 -3.31 -11.30 -11.91
C GLY A 54 -2.34 -10.12 -11.78
N GLY A 55 -2.63 -8.97 -12.39
CA GLY A 55 -1.82 -7.75 -12.26
C GLY A 55 -1.70 -7.29 -10.80
N VAL A 56 -0.56 -6.71 -10.44
CA VAL A 56 -0.23 -6.35 -9.06
C VAL A 56 0.06 -4.86 -8.93
N ALA A 57 -0.21 -4.29 -7.76
CA ALA A 57 0.11 -2.90 -7.45
C ALA A 57 0.31 -2.72 -5.93
N SER A 58 1.05 -1.69 -5.54
CA SER A 58 1.24 -1.32 -4.13
C SER A 58 0.92 0.16 -3.93
N ARG A 59 0.51 0.52 -2.72
CA ARG A 59 0.40 1.92 -2.31
C ARG A 59 0.79 2.09 -0.85
N ALA A 60 1.23 3.29 -0.50
CA ALA A 60 1.31 3.67 0.91
C ALA A 60 -0.08 3.56 1.57
N PRO A 61 -0.16 3.07 2.81
CA PRO A 61 -1.41 2.97 3.56
C PRO A 61 -1.97 4.36 3.76
N VAL A 62 -3.29 4.47 3.67
CA VAL A 62 -3.96 5.71 4.04
C VAL A 62 -3.69 5.94 5.52
N PRO A 63 -3.19 7.12 5.95
CA PRO A 63 -2.92 7.37 7.35
C PRO A 63 -4.22 7.15 8.14
N GLN A 64 -4.25 6.06 8.91
CA GLN A 64 -5.28 5.86 9.92
C GLN A 64 -4.96 6.85 11.02
N CYS A 65 -5.67 7.98 11.03
CA CYS A 65 -5.56 8.93 12.14
C CYS A 65 -5.84 8.16 13.45
N VAL A 66 -4.80 8.00 14.26
CA VAL A 66 -4.88 7.64 15.68
C VAL A 66 -5.41 8.81 16.50
#